data_AF-A0A3B9ISH7-F1
#
_entry.id   AF-A0A3B9ISH7-F1
#
_cell.length_a   1.000
_cell.length_b   1.000
_cell.length_c   1.000
_cell.angle_alpha   90.00
_cell.angle_beta   90.00
_cell.angle_gamma   90.00
#
_symmetry.space_group_name_H-M   'P 1'
#
loop_
_entity.id
_entity.type
_entity.pdbx_description
1 polymer ?
#
loop_
_entity_poly.entity_id
_entity_poly.type
_entity_poly.pdbx_seq_one_letter_code
_entity_poly.pdbx_strand_id
1 'polypeptide(L)' 'MPEVIINGPEGRLEGRYHHGTAKNAPIALILHPHPQHGGTMNNKV' A
#
# COMPACT_ATOMS: atom_id res chain seq x y z
N MET A 1 3.15 -6.17 10.33
CA MET A 1 4.55 -5.90 9.94
C MET A 1 4.51 -5.38 8.49
N PRO A 2 5.16 -4.25 8.14
CA PRO A 2 5.17 -3.77 6.76
C PRO A 2 5.93 -4.77 5.90
N GLU A 3 5.37 -5.12 4.74
CA GLU A 3 5.93 -6.17 3.88
C GLU A 3 6.96 -5.61 2.89
N VAL A 4 6.89 -4.30 2.58
CA VAL A 4 7.83 -3.62 1.69
C VAL A 4 8.04 -2.16 2.09
N ILE A 5 9.22 -1.62 1.73
CA ILE A 5 9.54 -0.20 1.78
C ILE A 5 9.85 0.30 0.37
N ILE A 6 9.22 1.40 -0.04
CA ILE A 6 9.34 2.02 -1.37
C ILE A 6 9.94 3.41 -1.19
N ASN A 7 10.81 3.85 -2.10
CA ASN A 7 11.32 5.22 -2.08
C ASN A 7 10.27 6.18 -2.64
N GLY A 8 9.85 7.14 -1.82
CA GLY A 8 8.96 8.24 -2.20
C GLY A 8 9.71 9.58 -2.27
N PRO A 9 9.04 10.63 -2.81
CA PRO A 9 9.63 11.95 -2.96
C PRO A 9 10.00 12.60 -1.61
N GLU A 10 9.20 12.34 -0.58
CA GLU A 10 9.38 12.89 0.78
C GLU A 10 9.89 11.83 1.77
N GLY A 11 10.61 10.82 1.28
CA GLY A 11 11.19 9.75 2.08
C GLY A 11 10.56 8.38 1.83
N ARG A 12 10.71 7.47 2.81
CA ARG A 12 10.32 6.06 2.65
C ARG A 12 8.81 5.87 2.84
N LEU A 13 8.17 5.19 1.89
CA LEU A 13 6.78 4.78 1.95
C LEU A 13 6.69 3.33 2.42
N GLU A 14 5.88 3.09 3.44
CA GLU A 14 5.55 1.73 3.88
C GLU A 14 4.41 1.17 3.05
N GLY A 15 4.50 -0.11 2.66
CA GLY A 15 3.49 -0.77 1.86
C GLY A 15 3.27 -2.24 2.19
N ARG A 16 2.21 -2.78 1.58
CA ARG A 16 1.97 -4.22 1.47
C ARG A 16 1.92 -4.60 0.01
N TYR A 17 2.56 -5.72 -0.33
CA TYR A 17 2.65 -6.17 -1.70
C TYR A 17 2.25 -7.64 -1.79
N HIS A 18 1.21 -7.88 -2.58
CA HIS A 18 0.77 -9.23 -2.91
C HIS A 18 1.08 -9.48 -4.39
N HIS A 19 1.97 -10.42 -4.65
CA HIS A 19 2.32 -10.81 -6.02
C HIS A 19 1.15 -11.52 -6.69
N GLY A 20 0.80 -11.10 -7.91
CA GLY A 20 -0.19 -11.79 -8.73
C GLY A 20 0.30 -13.16 -9.15
N THR A 21 -0.60 -14.15 -9.25
CA THR A 21 -0.23 -15.54 -9.58
C THR A 21 0.04 -15.77 -11.06
N ALA A 22 -0.51 -14.93 -11.94
CA ALA A 22 -0.30 -14.98 -13.38
C ALA A 22 0.84 -14.03 -13.81
N LYS A 23 1.61 -14.43 -14.83
CA LYS A 23 2.74 -13.66 -15.36
C LYS A 23 2.38 -12.22 -15.78
N ASN A 24 1.15 -12.01 -16.23
CA ASN A 24 0.60 -10.72 -16.66
C ASN A 24 -0.62 -10.32 -15.83
N ALA A 25 -0.66 -10.71 -14.55
CA ALA A 25 -1.72 -10.30 -13.65
C ALA A 25 -1.83 -8.76 -13.60
N PRO A 26 -3.05 -8.20 -13.62
CA PRO A 26 -3.25 -6.76 -13.52
C PRO A 26 -2.78 -6.24 -12.16
N ILE A 27 -2.42 -4.96 -12.11
CA ILE A 27 -1.98 -4.29 -10.89
C ILE A 27 -3.15 -3.46 -10.34
N ALA A 28 -3.32 -3.50 -9.02
CA ALA A 28 -4.22 -2.61 -8.29
C ALA A 28 -3.42 -1.82 -7.25
N LEU A 29 -3.72 -0.53 -7.13
CA LEU A 29 -3.22 0.34 -6.06
C LEU A 29 -4.37 0.69 -5.14
N ILE A 30 -4.21 0.42 -3.85
CA ILE A 30 -5.22 0.70 -2.83
C ILE A 30 -4.72 1.86 -1.97
N LEU A 31 -5.53 2.91 -1.88
CA LEU A 31 -5.25 4.09 -1.07
C LEU A 31 -6.12 4.08 0.18
N HIS A 32 -5.55 4.46 1.31
CA HIS A 32 -6.27 4.52 2.57
C HIS A 32 -7.10 5.83 2.68
N PRO A 33 -8.09 5.87 3.59
CA PRO A 33 -8.85 7.08 3.89
C PRO A 33 -7.98 8.22 4.42
N HIS A 34 -8.55 9.42 4.53
CA HIS A 34 -7.81 10.61 4.94
C HIS A 34 -7.09 10.43 6.30
N PRO A 35 -5.77 10.71 6.39
CA PRO A 35 -4.98 10.40 7.58
C PRO A 35 -5.36 11.23 8.81
N GLN A 36 -5.81 12.49 8.64
CA GLN A 36 -6.26 13.31 9.77
C GLN A 36 -7.52 12.77 10.46
N HIS A 37 -8.24 11.84 9.81
CA HIS A 37 -9.38 11.14 10.39
C HIS A 37 -9.03 9.72 10.83
N GLY A 38 -7.75 9.40 11.00
CA GLY A 38 -7.28 8.07 11.42
C GLY A 38 -7.25 7.03 10.29
N GLY A 39 -7.21 7.46 9.03
CA GLY A 39 -7.06 6.57 7.88
C GLY A 39 -5.64 6.00 7.76
N THR A 40 -5.55 4.68 7.64
CA THR A 40 -4.31 3.89 7.51
C THR A 40 -4.54 2.69 6.59
N MET A 41 -3.47 2.02 6.18
CA MET A 41 -3.56 0.76 5.42
C MET A 41 -4.23 -0.41 6.19
N ASN A 42 -4.48 -0.26 7.49
CA ASN A 42 -5.13 -1.27 8.33
C ASN A 42 -6.63 -1.06 8.51
N ASN A 43 -7.19 0.08 8.05
CA ASN A 43 -8.60 0.35 8.22
C ASN A 43 -9.41 -0.65 7.40
N LYS A 44 -10.32 -1.37 8.07
CA LYS A 44 -11.44 -2.02 7.39
C LYS A 44 -12.42 -0.91 7.03
N VAL A 45 -12.55 -0.63 5.74
CA VAL A 45 -13.56 0.30 5.21
C VAL A 45 -14.83 -0.46 4.92
#